data_AF-A0A1W2FHI1-F1
#
_entry.id   AF-A0A1W2FHI1-F1
#
_cell.length_a   1.000
_cell.length_b   1.000
_cell.length_c   1.000
_cell.angle_alpha   90.00
_cell.angle_beta   90.00
_cell.angle_gamma   90.00
#
_symmetry.space_group_name_H-M   'P 1'
#
loop_
_entity.id
_entity.type
_entity.pdbx_description
1 polymer ?
#
loop_
_entity_poly.entity_id
_entity_poly.type
_entity_poly.pdbx_seq_one_letter_code
_entity_poly.pdbx_strand_id
1 'polypeptide(L)'
;MASRFRIGTALLGATAALAFSALPAHADVKITPDRGGQEQGHNVWLKDGDKDQKQDTWVIKLRIEDDESRTNVLAYCVELPTPLEDGDVLKEVPWDKHPNPNTKFKGENPGKVLWILNRSYPNKSVEEIRKTFGIDKLDKQDVIAATQAALWHFSDDAKLDVDNKKNDAEVVALYKKFVAEAKVEEAPKPTLTIDPESKSGKPGEKIGPFKVTTTANEVKLTANLPEGVTIVDAQGNPLEVKQKADGVSIKGTEKISEFFVNVPADAKDGQADFKLSAEAEIALGRLFVAHNKDSKNVAQSLVIAQPQKAKVEKLAKADWKVGVVPTTTTTTATTTTTTTTAPETTTPATSTTPANPAPGGGEDDLASTGASILWPLLGGLVLVGAGVGALFVVRRNKAGA
;
A
#
# COMPACT_ATOMS: atom_id res chain seq x y z
N MET A 1 -16.92 -70.16 -28.99
CA MET A 1 -17.90 -69.06 -29.20
C MET A 1 -17.90 -68.17 -27.98
N ALA A 2 -18.03 -66.86 -28.19
CA ALA A 2 -18.06 -65.76 -27.22
C ALA A 2 -16.75 -65.50 -26.46
N SER A 3 -16.37 -64.27 -26.10
CA SER A 3 -16.67 -62.90 -26.55
C SER A 3 -15.75 -62.00 -25.71
N ARG A 4 -15.08 -61.07 -26.37
CA ARG A 4 -14.64 -59.72 -25.93
C ARG A 4 -14.54 -59.44 -24.42
N PHE A 5 -13.38 -58.95 -23.96
CA PHE A 5 -13.28 -57.65 -23.29
C PHE A 5 -11.83 -57.13 -23.35
N ARG A 6 -11.63 -56.05 -24.12
CA ARG A 6 -10.50 -55.13 -23.93
C ARG A 6 -10.89 -54.24 -22.75
N ILE A 7 -10.07 -54.18 -21.72
CA ILE A 7 -10.13 -53.11 -20.71
C ILE A 7 -8.78 -52.41 -20.78
N GLY A 8 -8.79 -51.26 -21.45
CA GLY A 8 -7.74 -50.27 -21.31
C GLY A 8 -7.98 -49.52 -20.02
N THR A 9 -6.97 -49.49 -19.16
CA THR A 9 -6.96 -48.61 -17.99
C THR A 9 -5.96 -47.51 -18.28
N ALA A 10 -6.48 -46.38 -18.81
CA ALA A 10 -5.77 -45.12 -18.81
C ALA A 10 -5.68 -44.64 -17.35
N LEU A 11 -4.48 -44.72 -16.79
CA LEU A 11 -4.15 -44.22 -15.45
C LEU A 11 -3.39 -42.90 -15.61
N LEU A 12 -3.76 -41.95 -14.74
CA LEU A 12 -3.09 -40.69 -14.39
C LEU A 12 -3.36 -39.48 -15.30
N GLY A 13 -4.59 -38.96 -15.19
CA GLY A 13 -4.81 -37.52 -15.32
C GLY A 13 -4.24 -36.83 -14.07
N ALA A 14 -3.14 -36.10 -14.23
CA ALA A 14 -2.58 -35.26 -13.19
C ALA A 14 -3.46 -34.01 -12.99
N THR A 15 -4.39 -34.07 -12.05
CA THR A 15 -5.01 -32.88 -11.46
C THR A 15 -3.97 -32.20 -10.56
N ALA A 16 -3.14 -31.34 -11.13
CA ALA A 16 -2.42 -30.32 -10.36
C ALA A 16 -3.42 -29.21 -9.97
N ALA A 17 -4.21 -29.50 -8.95
CA ALA A 17 -5.14 -28.55 -8.35
C ALA A 17 -4.35 -27.42 -7.64
N LEU A 18 -4.42 -26.23 -8.23
CA LEU A 18 -4.61 -24.93 -7.56
C LEU A 18 -4.04 -24.82 -6.14
N ALA A 19 -2.72 -24.69 -6.02
CA ALA A 19 -2.05 -24.24 -4.80
C ALA A 19 -1.71 -22.74 -4.86
N PHE A 20 -2.68 -21.91 -5.24
CA PHE A 20 -2.72 -20.50 -4.83
C PHE A 20 -4.15 -20.23 -4.34
N SER A 21 -4.52 -20.97 -3.29
CA SER A 21 -5.68 -20.63 -2.46
C SER A 21 -5.55 -19.19 -1.99
N ALA A 22 -6.56 -18.37 -2.29
CA ALA A 22 -6.85 -17.05 -1.73
C ALA A 22 -5.62 -16.14 -1.51
N LEU A 23 -5.47 -15.16 -2.38
CA LEU A 23 -4.54 -14.02 -2.24
C LEU A 23 -4.51 -13.52 -0.79
N PRO A 24 -3.38 -13.57 -0.07
CA PRO A 24 -3.16 -12.59 0.98
C PRO A 24 -3.09 -11.24 0.26
N ALA A 25 -4.17 -10.46 0.39
CA ALA A 25 -4.26 -9.10 -0.10
C ALA A 25 -3.18 -8.28 0.59
N HIS A 26 -2.03 -8.09 -0.07
CA HIS A 26 -0.82 -7.50 0.48
C HIS A 26 -0.40 -8.21 1.79
N ALA A 27 0.78 -8.84 1.83
CA ALA A 27 1.46 -8.83 3.11
C ALA A 27 1.87 -7.36 3.35
N ASP A 28 0.91 -6.53 3.79
CA ASP A 28 1.17 -5.24 4.41
C ASP A 28 2.20 -5.57 5.49
N VAL A 29 3.45 -5.14 5.28
CA VAL A 29 4.54 -5.37 6.22
C VAL A 29 4.03 -4.91 7.57
N LYS A 30 3.77 -5.84 8.48
CA LYS A 30 3.17 -5.51 9.76
C LYS A 30 4.24 -4.90 10.64
N ILE A 31 4.11 -3.60 10.87
CA ILE A 31 5.03 -2.84 11.72
C ILE A 31 4.30 -2.52 13.03
N THR A 32 4.93 -2.84 14.14
CA THR A 32 4.41 -2.57 15.50
C THR A 32 5.45 -1.87 16.37
N PRO A 33 5.05 -1.09 17.38
CA PRO A 33 6.01 -0.49 18.31
C PRO A 33 6.81 -1.52 19.10
N ASP A 34 8.10 -1.25 19.32
CA ASP A 34 8.96 -1.98 20.25
C ASP A 34 9.43 -1.02 21.35
N ARG A 35 8.97 -1.24 22.59
CA ARG A 35 9.36 -0.41 23.75
C ARG A 35 10.74 -0.74 24.30
N GLY A 36 11.31 -1.89 23.93
CA GLY A 36 12.59 -2.35 24.45
C GLY A 36 13.75 -1.46 23.97
N GLY A 37 14.41 -0.76 24.90
CA GLY A 37 15.62 0.01 24.60
C GLY A 37 15.39 1.20 23.68
N GLN A 38 14.21 1.83 23.75
CA GLN A 38 13.98 3.13 23.11
C GLN A 38 14.88 4.20 23.74
N GLU A 39 15.38 5.10 22.91
CA GLU A 39 16.32 6.13 23.34
C GLU A 39 15.55 7.42 23.67
N GLN A 40 15.67 7.86 24.92
CA GLN A 40 14.97 9.03 25.42
C GLN A 40 15.81 10.30 25.27
N GLY A 41 15.20 11.37 24.76
CA GLY A 41 15.75 12.72 24.79
C GLY A 41 15.36 13.47 26.06
N HIS A 42 15.84 14.70 26.21
CA HIS A 42 15.33 15.59 27.25
C HIS A 42 13.83 15.86 27.04
N ASN A 43 13.13 16.12 28.15
CA ASN A 43 11.78 16.66 28.04
C ASN A 43 11.86 18.06 27.44
N VAL A 44 10.85 18.43 26.68
CA VAL A 44 10.74 19.77 26.11
C VAL A 44 9.48 20.45 26.59
N TRP A 45 9.55 21.76 26.80
CA TRP A 45 8.44 22.61 27.16
C TRP A 45 8.05 23.44 25.94
N LEU A 46 6.85 23.20 25.44
CA LEU A 46 6.26 23.90 24.30
C LEU A 46 5.35 25.03 24.80
N LYS A 47 5.20 26.09 24.01
CA LYS A 47 4.27 27.19 24.28
C LYS A 47 2.82 26.74 24.05
N ASP A 48 1.96 26.96 25.04
CA ASP A 48 0.51 26.80 24.96
C ASP A 48 -0.19 28.00 25.60
N GLY A 49 -0.38 29.07 24.82
CA GLY A 49 -0.82 30.36 25.33
C GLY A 49 0.17 30.92 26.37
N ASP A 50 -0.34 31.22 27.57
CA ASP A 50 0.46 31.68 28.72
C ASP A 50 1.03 30.54 29.59
N LYS A 51 0.82 29.27 29.17
CA LYS A 51 1.28 28.08 29.90
C LYS A 51 2.31 27.31 29.09
N ASP A 52 3.11 26.54 29.82
CA ASP A 52 4.02 25.57 29.21
C ASP A 52 3.38 24.19 29.17
N GLN A 53 3.48 23.53 28.02
CA GLN A 53 3.13 22.13 27.86
C GLN A 53 4.41 21.28 27.83
N LYS A 54 4.60 20.42 28.84
CA LYS A 54 5.70 19.45 28.86
C LYS A 54 5.40 18.32 27.87
N GLN A 55 6.39 17.97 27.04
CA GLN A 55 6.38 16.80 26.18
C GLN A 55 7.63 15.94 26.42
N ASP A 56 7.43 14.62 26.43
CA ASP A 56 8.53 13.67 26.49
C ASP A 56 9.01 13.39 25.05
N THR A 57 10.33 13.24 24.85
CA THR A 57 10.90 13.02 23.51
C THR A 57 11.61 11.67 23.43
N TRP A 58 11.41 10.96 22.33
CA TRP A 58 11.90 9.59 22.13
C TRP A 58 12.27 9.34 20.68
N VAL A 59 13.29 8.51 20.46
CA VAL A 59 13.42 7.77 19.22
C VAL A 59 12.57 6.52 19.36
N ILE A 60 11.49 6.47 18.59
CA ILE A 60 10.54 5.36 18.62
C ILE A 60 11.12 4.21 17.83
N LYS A 61 11.25 3.07 18.49
CA LYS A 61 11.61 1.81 17.83
C LYS A 61 10.35 1.11 17.36
N LEU A 62 10.39 0.69 16.11
CA LEU A 62 9.35 -0.08 15.44
C LEU A 62 9.97 -1.41 15.00
N ARG A 63 9.17 -2.48 15.01
CA ARG A 63 9.58 -3.81 14.60
C ARG A 63 8.77 -4.24 13.40
N ILE A 64 9.46 -4.77 12.40
CA ILE A 64 8.84 -5.48 11.28
C ILE A 64 8.58 -6.92 11.74
N GLU A 65 7.33 -7.35 11.81
CA GLU A 65 6.99 -8.67 12.38
C GLU A 65 7.44 -9.85 11.50
N ASP A 66 7.44 -9.68 10.18
CA ASP A 66 7.82 -10.73 9.22
C ASP A 66 9.35 -10.82 8.98
N ASP A 67 10.14 -10.06 9.73
CA ASP A 67 11.60 -10.07 9.63
C ASP A 67 12.24 -10.95 10.72
N GLU A 68 12.74 -12.11 10.32
CA GLU A 68 13.45 -13.06 11.19
C GLU A 68 14.67 -12.42 11.88
N SER A 69 15.28 -11.40 11.26
CA SER A 69 16.43 -10.69 11.84
C SER A 69 16.03 -9.68 12.92
N ARG A 70 14.72 -9.44 13.12
CA ARG A 70 14.15 -8.46 14.06
C ARG A 70 14.76 -7.07 13.88
N THR A 71 14.89 -6.62 12.63
CA THR A 71 15.39 -5.28 12.34
C THR A 71 14.48 -4.24 12.96
N ASN A 72 15.08 -3.31 13.72
CA ASN A 72 14.37 -2.18 14.29
C ASN A 72 14.40 -1.02 13.31
N VAL A 73 13.22 -0.48 13.03
CA VAL A 73 13.07 0.79 12.31
C VAL A 73 12.95 1.90 13.35
N LEU A 74 13.76 2.95 13.22
CA LEU A 74 13.73 4.10 14.12
C LEU A 74 12.88 5.20 13.52
N ALA A 75 12.05 5.84 14.34
CA ALA A 75 11.10 6.86 13.91
C ALA A 75 10.92 7.98 14.94
N TYR A 76 10.37 9.11 14.48
CA TYR A 76 9.92 10.23 15.31
C TYR A 76 8.45 10.53 15.09
N CYS A 77 7.80 11.15 16.08
CA CYS A 77 6.42 11.59 15.98
C CYS A 77 6.30 12.81 15.05
N VAL A 78 5.21 12.88 14.29
CA VAL A 78 4.78 14.08 13.55
C VAL A 78 3.31 14.42 13.83
N GLU A 79 2.82 14.01 15.01
CA GLU A 79 1.47 14.29 15.43
C GLU A 79 1.41 14.44 16.96
N LEU A 80 1.00 15.62 17.43
CA LEU A 80 0.65 15.87 18.82
C LEU A 80 -0.87 16.04 18.97
N PRO A 81 -1.45 15.72 20.15
CA PRO A 81 -0.90 14.97 21.28
C PRO A 81 -1.21 13.46 21.20
N THR A 82 -1.43 12.93 20.00
CA THR A 82 -1.95 11.58 19.77
C THR A 82 -0.99 10.50 20.28
N PRO A 83 -1.38 9.62 21.22
CA PRO A 83 -0.51 8.56 21.73
C PRO A 83 -0.36 7.41 20.74
N LEU A 84 0.79 6.72 20.81
CA LEU A 84 1.05 5.43 20.15
C LEU A 84 0.91 4.30 21.17
N GLU A 85 0.08 3.30 20.87
CA GLU A 85 -0.15 2.11 21.71
C GLU A 85 0.66 0.90 21.21
N ASP A 86 1.07 0.01 22.11
CA ASP A 86 1.93 -1.15 21.76
C ASP A 86 1.27 -2.14 20.78
N GLY A 87 -0.07 -2.13 20.71
CA GLY A 87 -0.84 -2.97 19.80
C GLY A 87 -1.13 -2.33 18.44
N ASP A 88 -0.71 -1.09 18.22
CA ASP A 88 -0.99 -0.37 16.98
C ASP A 88 -0.24 -0.98 15.80
N VAL A 89 -0.92 -1.11 14.68
CA VAL A 89 -0.33 -1.54 13.42
C VAL A 89 -0.09 -0.32 12.54
N LEU A 90 1.16 -0.12 12.14
CA LEU A 90 1.54 1.02 11.33
C LEU A 90 1.45 0.69 9.84
N LYS A 91 0.78 1.57 9.11
CA LYS A 91 0.67 1.51 7.65
C LYS A 91 1.34 2.70 7.02
N GLU A 92 2.13 2.45 5.99
CA GLU A 92 2.71 3.53 5.21
C GLU A 92 1.62 4.26 4.43
N VAL A 93 1.70 5.58 4.43
CA VAL A 93 0.84 6.43 3.59
C VAL A 93 1.68 7.55 2.95
N PRO A 94 1.27 8.08 1.79
CA PRO A 94 1.88 9.29 1.24
C PRO A 94 1.75 10.48 2.20
N TRP A 95 2.66 11.46 2.10
CA TRP A 95 2.66 12.65 2.98
C TRP A 95 1.33 13.42 3.00
N ASP A 96 0.58 13.44 1.88
CA ASP A 96 -0.72 14.12 1.78
C ASP A 96 -1.89 13.34 2.42
N LYS A 97 -1.63 12.15 2.95
CA LYS A 97 -2.61 11.28 3.62
C LYS A 97 -2.44 11.25 5.14
N HIS A 98 -1.75 12.24 5.70
CA HIS A 98 -1.72 12.43 7.15
C HIS A 98 -3.16 12.53 7.70
N PRO A 99 -3.52 11.75 8.75
CA PRO A 99 -4.90 11.58 9.18
C PRO A 99 -5.51 12.82 9.83
N ASN A 100 -4.70 13.60 10.56
CA ASN A 100 -5.16 14.83 11.20
C ASN A 100 -5.45 15.93 10.15
N PRO A 101 -6.71 16.38 9.98
CA PRO A 101 -7.06 17.40 8.98
C PRO A 101 -6.42 18.78 9.29
N ASN A 102 -6.08 19.04 10.55
CA ASN A 102 -5.48 20.29 11.00
C ASN A 102 -3.95 20.28 10.96
N THR A 103 -3.34 19.14 10.58
CA THR A 103 -1.89 19.00 10.47
C THR A 103 -1.27 20.11 9.62
N LYS A 104 -0.06 20.52 10.02
CA LYS A 104 0.84 21.32 9.20
C LYS A 104 1.81 20.46 8.41
N PHE A 105 1.80 19.13 8.57
CA PHE A 105 2.57 18.19 7.77
C PHE A 105 1.99 18.06 6.34
N LYS A 106 2.01 19.16 5.59
CA LYS A 106 1.54 19.28 4.21
C LYS A 106 2.30 20.39 3.47
N GLY A 107 2.17 20.43 2.15
CA GLY A 107 2.92 21.39 1.33
C GLY A 107 4.43 21.17 1.46
N GLU A 108 5.16 22.22 1.83
CA GLU A 108 6.63 22.19 1.96
C GLU A 108 7.14 21.55 3.26
N ASN A 109 6.32 21.49 4.30
CA ASN A 109 6.75 21.09 5.64
C ASN A 109 7.27 19.64 5.73
N PRO A 110 6.67 18.64 5.06
CA PRO A 110 7.24 17.30 5.02
C PRO A 110 8.68 17.26 4.46
N GLY A 111 8.97 18.09 3.47
CA GLY A 111 10.33 18.22 2.93
C GLY A 111 11.32 18.86 3.91
N LYS A 112 10.85 19.80 4.74
CA LYS A 112 11.66 20.39 5.83
C LYS A 112 11.91 19.39 6.97
N VAL A 113 10.92 18.56 7.28
CA VAL A 113 11.09 17.44 8.21
C VAL A 113 12.14 16.47 7.68
N LEU A 114 12.07 16.09 6.40
CA LEU A 114 13.08 15.24 5.76
C LEU A 114 14.49 15.87 5.84
N TRP A 115 14.60 17.18 5.61
CA TRP A 115 15.88 17.89 5.74
C TRP A 115 16.48 17.79 7.13
N ILE A 116 15.66 17.89 8.19
CA ILE A 116 16.11 17.72 9.58
C ILE A 116 16.56 16.29 9.82
N LEU A 117 15.75 15.30 9.43
CA LEU A 117 16.08 13.89 9.60
C LEU A 117 17.40 13.54 8.92
N ASN A 118 17.66 14.07 7.72
CA ASN A 118 18.91 13.85 6.99
C ASN A 118 20.15 14.42 7.71
N ARG A 119 19.96 15.33 8.67
CA ARG A 119 21.02 16.05 9.39
C ARG A 119 20.97 15.82 10.89
N SER A 120 20.19 14.85 11.35
CA SER A 120 20.04 14.58 12.77
C SER A 120 20.19 13.10 13.10
N TYR A 121 20.16 12.79 14.39
CA TYR A 121 20.18 11.43 14.91
C TYR A 121 18.88 10.71 14.57
N PRO A 122 18.90 9.39 14.28
CA PRO A 122 20.04 8.47 14.19
C PRO A 122 20.78 8.46 12.84
N ASN A 123 20.31 9.19 11.82
CA ASN A 123 20.95 9.21 10.50
C ASN A 123 22.39 9.78 10.54
N LYS A 124 22.64 10.72 11.47
CA LYS A 124 23.94 11.33 11.75
C LYS A 124 24.38 11.05 13.18
N SER A 125 25.68 10.86 13.38
CA SER A 125 26.22 10.75 14.74
C SER A 125 26.14 12.09 15.47
N VAL A 126 26.10 12.06 16.80
CA VAL A 126 26.10 13.28 17.63
C VAL A 126 27.32 14.15 17.32
N GLU A 127 28.49 13.54 17.08
CA GLU A 127 29.72 14.24 16.70
C GLU A 127 29.61 14.94 15.34
N GLU A 128 28.98 14.30 14.34
CA GLU A 128 28.72 14.95 13.04
C GLU A 128 27.79 16.15 13.21
N ILE A 129 26.76 16.03 14.05
CA ILE A 129 25.76 17.09 14.30
C ILE A 129 26.41 18.27 15.02
N ARG A 130 27.18 18.02 16.09
CA ARG A 130 27.98 19.04 16.81
C ARG A 130 28.81 19.88 15.84
N LYS A 131 29.55 19.21 14.95
CA LYS A 131 30.41 19.86 13.96
C LYS A 131 29.61 20.63 12.92
N THR A 132 28.51 20.06 12.43
CA THR A 132 27.68 20.65 11.38
C THR A 132 27.05 21.96 11.85
N PHE A 133 26.54 21.99 13.08
CA PHE A 133 25.82 23.15 13.62
C PHE A 133 26.65 24.05 14.54
N GLY A 134 27.89 23.66 14.86
CA GLY A 134 28.82 24.43 15.69
C GLY A 134 28.36 24.52 17.15
N ILE A 135 27.88 23.42 17.72
CA ILE A 135 27.40 23.36 19.12
C ILE A 135 28.17 22.27 19.85
N ASP A 136 29.22 22.65 20.59
CA ASP A 136 30.20 21.71 21.13
C ASP A 136 29.66 20.76 22.20
N LYS A 137 28.66 21.21 22.97
CA LYS A 137 28.15 20.51 24.16
C LYS A 137 26.91 19.65 23.94
N LEU A 138 26.46 19.42 22.70
CA LEU A 138 25.28 18.60 22.43
C LEU A 138 25.49 17.15 22.82
N ASP A 139 24.78 16.60 23.79
CA ASP A 139 24.75 15.14 23.94
C ASP A 139 23.65 14.51 23.08
N LYS A 140 23.49 13.18 23.20
CA LYS A 140 22.49 12.44 22.43
C LYS A 140 21.06 12.83 22.84
N GLN A 141 20.83 13.09 24.13
CA GLN A 141 19.51 13.44 24.63
C GLN A 141 19.10 14.84 24.15
N ASP A 142 20.06 15.77 24.06
CA ASP A 142 19.87 17.09 23.46
C ASP A 142 19.42 16.98 22.00
N VAL A 143 20.13 16.16 21.22
CA VAL A 143 19.84 15.98 19.80
C VAL A 143 18.47 15.36 19.59
N ILE A 144 18.11 14.31 20.34
CA ILE A 144 16.80 13.66 20.25
C ILE A 144 15.69 14.66 20.57
N ALA A 145 15.84 15.44 21.64
CA ALA A 145 14.86 16.44 22.05
C ALA A 145 14.70 17.57 21.03
N ALA A 146 15.80 18.15 20.57
CA ALA A 146 15.78 19.22 19.56
C ALA A 146 15.19 18.75 18.23
N THR A 147 15.49 17.52 17.82
CA THR A 147 14.94 16.91 16.60
C THR A 147 13.44 16.75 16.71
N GLN A 148 12.95 16.12 17.79
CA GLN A 148 11.52 15.90 17.97
C GLN A 148 10.75 17.23 18.07
N ALA A 149 11.28 18.23 18.78
CA ALA A 149 10.68 19.56 18.85
C ALA A 149 10.64 20.28 17.50
N ALA A 150 11.71 20.16 16.70
CA ALA A 150 11.77 20.75 15.36
C ALA A 150 10.82 20.04 14.38
N LEU A 151 10.62 18.74 14.52
CA LEU A 151 9.62 18.00 13.76
C LEU A 151 8.20 18.49 14.09
N TRP A 152 7.84 18.57 15.37
CA TRP A 152 6.55 19.12 15.81
C TRP A 152 6.32 20.56 15.38
N HIS A 153 7.38 21.35 15.24
CA HIS A 153 7.27 22.69 14.67
C HIS A 153 6.71 22.68 13.24
N PHE A 154 7.18 21.76 12.41
CA PHE A 154 6.73 21.66 11.01
C PHE A 154 5.47 20.80 10.83
N SER A 155 5.21 19.84 11.72
CA SER A 155 4.03 18.98 11.63
C SER A 155 2.80 19.52 12.34
N ASP A 156 2.97 20.24 13.46
CA ASP A 156 1.88 20.62 14.36
C ASP A 156 1.83 22.14 14.67
N ASP A 157 2.72 22.96 14.08
CA ASP A 157 2.95 24.37 14.46
C ASP A 157 3.37 24.55 15.93
N ALA A 158 3.93 23.49 16.54
CA ALA A 158 4.39 23.53 17.90
C ALA A 158 5.61 24.44 18.06
N LYS A 159 5.65 25.22 19.13
CA LYS A 159 6.76 26.15 19.39
C LYS A 159 7.44 25.74 20.68
N LEU A 160 8.72 25.37 20.58
CA LEU A 160 9.56 25.22 21.77
C LEU A 160 9.59 26.56 22.52
N ASP A 161 9.36 26.54 23.83
CA ASP A 161 9.52 27.73 24.64
C ASP A 161 11.00 28.01 24.90
N VAL A 162 11.61 28.76 23.99
CA VAL A 162 13.04 29.07 24.00
C VAL A 162 13.48 29.94 25.19
N ASP A 163 12.54 30.56 25.89
CA ASP A 163 12.82 31.41 27.06
C ASP A 163 12.68 30.62 28.38
N ASN A 164 12.07 29.43 28.33
CA ASN A 164 11.88 28.55 29.46
C ASN A 164 13.19 27.90 29.89
N LYS A 165 13.62 28.14 31.13
CA LYS A 165 14.86 27.57 31.69
C LYS A 165 14.79 26.06 31.94
N LYS A 166 13.63 25.43 31.77
CA LYS A 166 13.49 23.97 31.79
C LYS A 166 13.89 23.32 30.48
N ASN A 167 13.92 24.08 29.38
CA ASN A 167 14.52 23.62 28.13
C ASN A 167 16.03 23.85 28.19
N ASP A 168 16.80 22.78 28.01
CA ASP A 168 18.26 22.86 28.01
C ASP A 168 18.77 23.79 26.90
N ALA A 169 19.85 24.51 27.18
CA ALA A 169 20.34 25.56 26.28
C ALA A 169 20.80 24.99 24.93
N GLU A 170 21.40 23.80 24.96
CA GLU A 170 21.86 23.02 23.82
C GLU A 170 20.69 22.54 22.95
N VAL A 171 19.60 22.05 23.57
CA VAL A 171 18.33 21.72 22.89
C VAL A 171 17.78 22.94 22.16
N VAL A 172 17.69 24.08 22.86
CA VAL A 172 17.18 25.34 22.29
C VAL A 172 18.06 25.83 21.14
N ALA A 173 19.39 25.73 21.28
CA ALA A 173 20.34 26.14 20.26
C ALA A 173 20.19 25.31 18.97
N LEU A 174 20.14 23.98 19.08
CA LEU A 174 19.99 23.09 17.93
C LEU A 174 18.59 23.20 17.31
N TYR A 175 17.54 23.31 18.12
CA TYR A 175 16.17 23.55 17.63
C TYR A 175 16.10 24.81 16.76
N LYS A 176 16.65 25.94 17.25
CA LYS A 176 16.70 27.21 16.49
C LYS A 176 17.42 27.04 15.16
N LYS A 177 18.54 26.29 15.14
CA LYS A 177 19.30 25.97 13.92
C LYS A 177 18.47 25.16 12.94
N PHE A 178 17.83 24.08 13.39
CA PHE A 178 16.98 23.26 12.54
C PHE A 178 15.83 24.06 11.92
N VAL A 179 15.08 24.82 12.72
CA VAL A 179 13.94 25.60 12.23
C VAL A 179 14.37 26.70 11.25
N ALA A 180 15.49 27.38 11.53
CA ALA A 180 15.97 28.48 10.68
C ALA A 180 16.60 28.02 9.36
N GLU A 181 17.27 26.87 9.35
CA GLU A 181 18.06 26.40 8.21
C GLU A 181 17.33 25.36 7.34
N ALA A 182 16.20 24.80 7.79
CA ALA A 182 15.48 23.74 7.09
C ALA A 182 15.02 24.17 5.67
N LYS A 183 15.34 23.32 4.69
CA LYS A 183 14.98 23.49 3.28
C LYS A 183 14.06 22.37 2.83
N VAL A 184 13.31 22.61 1.76
CA VAL A 184 12.44 21.58 1.19
C VAL A 184 13.30 20.54 0.47
N GLU A 185 13.20 19.29 0.90
CA GLU A 185 13.72 18.13 0.20
C GLU A 185 12.56 17.30 -0.39
N GLU A 186 12.82 16.59 -1.49
CA GLU A 186 11.79 15.85 -2.21
C GLU A 186 11.31 14.62 -1.44
N ALA A 187 10.03 14.26 -1.64
CA ALA A 187 9.45 13.08 -1.04
C ALA A 187 10.26 11.81 -1.39
N PRO A 188 10.53 10.94 -0.40
CA PRO A 188 11.20 9.68 -0.66
C PRO A 188 10.37 8.84 -1.61
N LYS A 189 10.98 8.41 -2.73
CA LYS A 189 10.27 7.65 -3.77
C LYS A 189 9.96 6.22 -3.29
N PRO A 190 8.84 5.62 -3.75
CA PRO A 190 8.48 4.26 -3.42
C PRO A 190 9.60 3.28 -3.78
N THR A 191 9.83 2.31 -2.91
CA THR A 191 11.03 1.47 -2.98
C THR A 191 10.81 0.24 -3.85
N LEU A 192 9.55 -0.16 -4.12
CA LEU A 192 9.16 -1.12 -5.17
C LEU A 192 7.69 -0.92 -5.61
N THR A 193 7.45 -0.65 -6.88
CA THR A 193 6.11 -0.64 -7.50
C THR A 193 6.12 -1.40 -8.83
N ILE A 194 4.94 -1.87 -9.23
CA ILE A 194 4.69 -2.48 -10.53
C ILE A 194 3.42 -1.88 -11.17
N ASP A 195 3.49 -1.51 -12.44
CA ASP A 195 2.36 -0.94 -13.19
C ASP A 195 2.27 -1.52 -14.62
N PRO A 196 1.13 -2.10 -15.01
CA PRO A 196 -0.06 -2.35 -14.19
C PRO A 196 0.13 -3.55 -13.25
N GLU A 197 -0.62 -3.60 -12.14
CA GLU A 197 -0.62 -4.80 -11.26
C GLU A 197 -1.33 -6.00 -11.91
N SER A 198 -2.20 -5.77 -12.90
CA SER A 198 -2.85 -6.83 -13.67
C SER A 198 -3.02 -6.42 -15.14
N LYS A 199 -2.77 -7.34 -16.07
CA LYS A 199 -2.98 -7.09 -17.51
C LYS A 199 -3.54 -8.30 -18.24
N SER A 200 -4.60 -8.09 -19.02
CA SER A 200 -5.19 -9.12 -19.89
C SER A 200 -4.66 -9.02 -21.33
N GLY A 201 -4.54 -10.15 -22.02
CA GLY A 201 -4.14 -10.20 -23.42
C GLY A 201 -4.66 -11.44 -24.17
N LYS A 202 -4.02 -11.75 -25.30
CA LYS A 202 -4.35 -12.89 -26.16
C LYS A 202 -3.17 -13.84 -26.33
N PRO A 203 -3.42 -15.14 -26.52
CA PRO A 203 -2.41 -16.07 -27.03
C PRO A 203 -1.77 -15.56 -28.33
N GLY A 204 -0.45 -15.70 -28.45
CA GLY A 204 0.33 -15.24 -29.61
C GLY A 204 0.83 -13.79 -29.52
N GLU A 205 0.45 -13.05 -28.47
CA GLU A 205 0.91 -11.68 -28.21
C GLU A 205 1.76 -11.60 -26.93
N LYS A 206 2.58 -10.55 -26.83
CA LYS A 206 3.28 -10.19 -25.59
C LYS A 206 2.36 -9.38 -24.69
N ILE A 207 2.05 -9.90 -23.51
CA ILE A 207 1.23 -9.22 -22.49
C ILE A 207 2.15 -8.38 -21.61
N GLY A 208 2.06 -7.06 -21.75
CA GLY A 208 2.90 -6.09 -21.03
C GLY A 208 2.86 -4.72 -21.71
N PRO A 209 3.72 -3.76 -21.34
CA PRO A 209 4.77 -3.90 -20.33
C PRO A 209 4.19 -3.94 -18.92
N PHE A 210 4.86 -4.70 -18.05
CA PHE A 210 4.80 -4.56 -16.60
C PHE A 210 6.01 -3.75 -16.16
N LYS A 211 5.82 -2.46 -15.88
CA LYS A 211 6.89 -1.55 -15.49
C LYS A 211 7.20 -1.69 -14.02
N VAL A 212 8.47 -1.87 -13.70
CA VAL A 212 8.97 -2.03 -12.33
C VAL A 212 9.75 -0.78 -11.96
N THR A 213 9.32 -0.10 -10.91
CA THR A 213 10.07 1.03 -10.33
C THR A 213 10.58 0.63 -8.97
N THR A 214 11.88 0.73 -8.74
CA THR A 214 12.49 0.41 -7.45
C THR A 214 13.68 1.32 -7.17
N THR A 215 13.95 1.57 -5.89
CA THR A 215 15.20 2.17 -5.43
C THR A 215 16.27 1.12 -5.09
N ALA A 216 15.91 -0.18 -5.11
CA ALA A 216 16.83 -1.27 -4.84
C ALA A 216 17.81 -1.49 -6.00
N ASN A 217 19.00 -2.00 -5.67
CA ASN A 217 20.00 -2.37 -6.67
C ASN A 217 19.62 -3.65 -7.43
N GLU A 218 18.82 -4.53 -6.81
CA GLU A 218 18.43 -5.83 -7.37
C GLU A 218 16.94 -6.09 -7.12
N VAL A 219 16.27 -6.66 -8.12
CA VAL A 219 14.89 -7.17 -8.01
C VAL A 219 14.88 -8.65 -8.38
N LYS A 220 14.30 -9.46 -7.50
CA LYS A 220 14.04 -10.89 -7.70
C LYS A 220 12.62 -11.07 -8.20
N LEU A 221 12.45 -11.50 -9.44
CA LEU A 221 11.14 -11.86 -9.99
C LEU A 221 10.96 -13.38 -9.88
N THR A 222 9.90 -13.82 -9.22
CA THR A 222 9.46 -15.23 -9.17
C THR A 222 8.12 -15.34 -9.87
N ALA A 223 7.92 -16.36 -10.69
CA ALA A 223 6.71 -16.55 -11.46
C ALA A 223 6.29 -18.01 -11.45
N ASN A 224 4.99 -18.26 -11.39
CA ASN A 224 4.44 -19.58 -11.71
C ASN A 224 3.86 -19.54 -13.12
N LEU A 225 4.55 -20.17 -14.08
CA LEU A 225 4.22 -20.08 -15.49
C LEU A 225 3.61 -21.40 -15.98
N PRO A 226 2.50 -21.36 -16.74
CA PRO A 226 2.03 -22.50 -17.51
C PRO A 226 3.09 -22.96 -18.53
N GLU A 227 2.98 -24.22 -18.95
CA GLU A 227 3.90 -24.81 -19.94
C GLU A 227 3.96 -23.95 -21.22
N GLY A 228 5.17 -23.69 -21.70
CA GLY A 228 5.43 -22.88 -22.90
C GLY A 228 5.34 -21.36 -22.72
N VAL A 229 4.80 -20.86 -21.61
CA VAL A 229 4.76 -19.42 -21.30
C VAL A 229 6.14 -18.96 -20.80
N THR A 230 6.60 -17.82 -21.32
CA THR A 230 7.93 -17.26 -20.99
C THR A 230 7.84 -15.80 -20.56
N ILE A 231 8.86 -15.35 -19.83
CA ILE A 231 9.04 -13.93 -19.50
C ILE A 231 10.16 -13.37 -20.34
N VAL A 232 9.88 -12.24 -20.99
CA VAL A 232 10.79 -11.59 -21.93
C VAL A 232 10.97 -10.10 -21.62
N ASP A 233 12.08 -9.54 -22.07
CA ASP A 233 12.32 -8.10 -22.08
C ASP A 233 11.51 -7.39 -23.20
N ALA A 234 11.66 -6.07 -23.31
CA ALA A 234 11.02 -5.28 -24.37
C ALA A 234 11.40 -5.74 -25.78
N GLN A 235 12.63 -6.23 -25.96
CA GLN A 235 13.15 -6.74 -27.23
C GLN A 235 12.60 -8.15 -27.54
N GLY A 236 12.06 -8.86 -26.55
CA GLY A 236 11.59 -10.23 -26.68
C GLY A 236 12.63 -11.29 -26.34
N ASN A 237 13.77 -10.90 -25.77
CA ASN A 237 14.74 -11.85 -25.28
C ASN A 237 14.22 -12.47 -23.96
N PRO A 238 14.35 -13.79 -23.78
CA PRO A 238 14.03 -14.42 -22.51
C PRO A 238 14.85 -13.83 -21.36
N LEU A 239 14.20 -13.48 -20.25
CA LEU A 239 14.93 -13.15 -19.01
C LEU A 239 15.54 -14.43 -18.41
N GLU A 240 16.73 -14.35 -17.80
CA GLU A 240 17.43 -15.51 -17.24
C GLU A 240 16.63 -16.16 -16.09
N VAL A 241 16.02 -17.30 -16.36
CA VAL A 241 15.23 -18.04 -15.38
C VAL A 241 15.93 -19.29 -14.85
N LYS A 242 15.88 -19.48 -13.54
CA LYS A 242 16.18 -20.73 -12.84
C LYS A 242 14.88 -21.45 -12.48
N GLN A 243 14.69 -22.63 -13.04
CA GLN A 243 13.60 -23.52 -12.65
C GLN A 243 13.82 -24.01 -11.21
N LYS A 244 12.78 -23.93 -10.39
CA LYS A 244 12.73 -24.49 -9.03
C LYS A 244 11.54 -25.45 -8.93
N ALA A 245 11.52 -26.25 -7.86
CA ALA A 245 10.44 -27.19 -7.59
C ALA A 245 9.07 -26.49 -7.33
N ASP A 246 9.08 -25.21 -6.99
CA ASP A 246 7.92 -24.36 -6.67
C ASP A 246 7.56 -23.33 -7.78
N GLY A 247 8.22 -23.40 -8.94
CA GLY A 247 7.97 -22.52 -10.09
C GLY A 247 9.25 -21.99 -10.75
N VAL A 248 9.10 -20.94 -11.55
CA VAL A 248 10.19 -20.28 -12.28
C VAL A 248 10.72 -19.13 -11.43
N SER A 249 11.99 -19.17 -11.02
CA SER A 249 12.64 -18.03 -10.35
C SER A 249 13.61 -17.33 -11.28
N ILE A 250 13.38 -16.06 -11.59
CA ILE A 250 14.28 -15.28 -12.44
C ILE A 250 15.48 -14.87 -11.59
N LYS A 251 16.70 -15.17 -12.05
CA LYS A 251 17.92 -14.77 -11.33
C LYS A 251 17.99 -13.25 -11.39
N GLY A 252 18.30 -12.62 -10.25
CA GLY A 252 18.35 -11.17 -10.08
C GLY A 252 19.14 -10.52 -11.21
N THR A 253 18.40 -9.98 -12.17
CA THR A 253 18.95 -9.19 -13.26
C THR A 253 19.20 -7.82 -12.69
N GLU A 254 20.36 -7.25 -12.98
CA GLU A 254 20.66 -5.87 -12.63
C GLU A 254 19.61 -4.98 -13.33
N LYS A 255 18.60 -4.54 -12.56
CA LYS A 255 17.50 -3.65 -12.93
C LYS A 255 16.57 -4.17 -14.04
N ILE A 256 15.62 -5.06 -13.70
CA ILE A 256 14.38 -5.20 -14.48
C ILE A 256 13.61 -3.89 -14.38
N SER A 257 13.58 -3.09 -15.45
CA SER A 257 12.77 -1.88 -15.55
C SER A 257 11.37 -2.16 -16.09
N GLU A 258 11.25 -3.17 -16.94
CA GLU A 258 9.99 -3.72 -17.43
C GLU A 258 10.15 -5.15 -17.91
N PHE A 259 9.05 -5.90 -17.93
CA PHE A 259 8.98 -7.24 -18.52
C PHE A 259 7.64 -7.48 -19.20
N PHE A 260 7.60 -8.51 -20.03
CA PHE A 260 6.42 -8.95 -20.76
C PHE A 260 6.23 -10.45 -20.59
N VAL A 261 4.98 -10.89 -20.65
CA VAL A 261 4.59 -12.29 -20.62
C VAL A 261 4.32 -12.73 -22.05
N ASN A 262 5.15 -13.62 -22.56
CA ASN A 262 5.03 -14.14 -23.92
C ASN A 262 4.24 -15.45 -23.89
N VAL A 263 3.03 -15.40 -24.47
CA VAL A 263 2.08 -16.51 -24.47
C VAL A 263 2.05 -17.16 -25.86
N PRO A 264 2.31 -18.47 -25.99
CA PRO A 264 2.22 -19.18 -27.28
C PRO A 264 0.84 -19.01 -27.94
N ALA A 265 0.78 -19.01 -29.28
CA ALA A 265 -0.46 -18.81 -30.02
C ALA A 265 -1.49 -19.94 -29.85
N ASP A 266 -1.00 -21.14 -29.57
CA ASP A 266 -1.78 -22.35 -29.30
C ASP A 266 -2.09 -22.53 -27.79
N ALA A 267 -1.67 -21.60 -26.94
CA ALA A 267 -1.97 -21.64 -25.53
C ALA A 267 -3.48 -21.54 -25.29
N LYS A 268 -3.99 -22.41 -24.43
CA LYS A 268 -5.36 -22.32 -23.90
C LYS A 268 -5.48 -21.10 -23.00
N ASP A 269 -6.72 -20.68 -22.73
CA ASP A 269 -7.05 -19.70 -21.69
C ASP A 269 -6.30 -20.00 -20.40
N GLY A 270 -5.69 -18.97 -19.84
CA GLY A 270 -4.76 -19.15 -18.73
C GLY A 270 -4.40 -17.86 -18.03
N GLN A 271 -3.56 -18.02 -17.03
CA GLN A 271 -3.05 -16.96 -16.19
C GLN A 271 -1.62 -17.30 -15.77
N ALA A 272 -0.82 -16.26 -15.56
CA ALA A 272 0.46 -16.32 -14.91
C ALA A 272 0.49 -15.32 -13.75
N ASP A 273 0.95 -15.79 -12.60
CA ASP A 273 1.11 -14.99 -11.38
C ASP A 273 2.59 -14.70 -11.15
N PHE A 274 2.88 -13.45 -10.81
CA PHE A 274 4.23 -12.92 -10.61
C PHE A 274 4.36 -12.40 -9.18
N LYS A 275 5.52 -12.66 -8.59
CA LYS A 275 5.96 -12.08 -7.34
C LYS A 275 7.33 -11.42 -7.53
N LEU A 276 7.36 -10.10 -7.46
CA LEU A 276 8.59 -9.33 -7.38
C LEU A 276 8.97 -9.19 -5.91
N SER A 277 10.23 -9.41 -5.60
CA SER A 277 10.82 -9.17 -4.29
C SER A 277 12.10 -8.37 -4.45
N ALA A 278 12.28 -7.33 -3.64
CA ALA A 278 13.51 -6.56 -3.61
C ALA A 278 13.91 -6.32 -2.15
N GLU A 279 15.21 -6.27 -1.88
CA GLU A 279 15.71 -5.64 -0.65
C GLU A 279 15.76 -4.15 -0.92
N ALA A 280 14.71 -3.46 -0.52
CA ALA A 280 14.57 -2.05 -0.81
C ALA A 280 14.85 -1.25 0.46
N GLU A 281 15.57 -0.14 0.29
CA GLU A 281 15.89 0.76 1.38
C GLU A 281 14.64 1.59 1.70
N ILE A 282 13.98 1.32 2.84
CA ILE A 282 13.02 2.24 3.45
C ILE A 282 13.75 3.55 3.68
N ALA A 283 13.48 4.50 2.80
CA ALA A 283 14.10 5.81 2.87
C ALA A 283 13.63 6.60 4.09
N LEU A 284 14.50 7.50 4.55
CA LEU A 284 14.21 8.49 5.58
C LEU A 284 12.96 9.30 5.24
N GLY A 285 12.19 9.72 6.25
CA GLY A 285 11.05 10.63 6.09
C GLY A 285 9.78 10.03 5.51
N ARG A 286 9.73 8.73 5.20
CA ARG A 286 8.47 8.04 4.85
C ARG A 286 7.49 8.11 6.02
N LEU A 287 6.21 8.36 5.72
CA LEU A 287 5.16 8.56 6.71
C LEU A 287 4.41 7.24 6.97
N PHE A 288 4.27 6.91 8.26
CA PHE A 288 3.52 5.76 8.75
C PHE A 288 2.46 6.24 9.72
N VAL A 289 1.24 5.73 9.54
CA VAL A 289 0.11 6.03 10.41
C VAL A 289 -0.22 4.80 11.23
N ALA A 290 -0.21 4.95 12.55
CA ALA A 290 -0.65 3.92 13.47
C ALA A 290 -2.18 3.76 13.39
N HIS A 291 -2.63 2.52 13.27
CA HIS A 291 -4.03 2.16 13.34
C HIS A 291 -4.26 1.30 14.58
N ASN A 292 -5.21 1.72 15.40
CA ASN A 292 -5.59 0.94 16.56
C ASN A 292 -6.22 -0.38 16.11
N LYS A 293 -5.75 -1.50 16.67
CA LYS A 293 -6.24 -2.84 16.31
C LYS A 293 -7.73 -3.05 16.61
N ASP A 294 -8.27 -2.33 17.59
CA ASP A 294 -9.62 -2.53 18.15
C ASP A 294 -10.60 -1.41 17.78
N SER A 295 -10.17 -0.41 16.99
CA SER A 295 -11.05 0.66 16.53
C SER A 295 -10.69 1.16 15.14
N LYS A 296 -11.63 1.82 14.45
CA LYS A 296 -11.34 2.50 13.18
C LYS A 296 -10.57 3.82 13.37
N ASN A 297 -10.19 4.15 14.61
CA ASN A 297 -9.50 5.38 14.91
C ASN A 297 -8.03 5.25 14.47
N VAL A 298 -7.58 6.31 13.82
CA VAL A 298 -6.17 6.54 13.53
C VAL A 298 -5.50 7.07 14.79
N ALA A 299 -4.33 6.50 15.09
CA ALA A 299 -3.48 6.87 16.21
C ALA A 299 -2.27 7.68 15.67
N GLN A 300 -1.14 7.63 16.37
CA GLN A 300 0.02 8.47 16.12
C GLN A 300 0.60 8.33 14.69
N SER A 301 0.92 9.46 14.06
CA SER A 301 1.69 9.50 12.82
C SER A 301 3.19 9.63 13.06
N LEU A 302 3.98 8.83 12.34
CA LEU A 302 5.44 8.69 12.50
C LEU A 302 6.19 8.88 11.19
N VAL A 303 7.40 9.42 11.26
CA VAL A 303 8.34 9.49 10.13
C VAL A 303 9.59 8.67 10.41
N ILE A 304 10.07 7.93 9.40
CA ILE A 304 11.28 7.10 9.52
C ILE A 304 12.52 7.97 9.66
N ALA A 305 13.33 7.68 10.68
CA ALA A 305 14.49 8.48 11.09
C ALA A 305 15.83 7.81 10.79
N GLN A 306 15.83 6.58 10.27
CA GLN A 306 17.02 5.91 9.74
C GLN A 306 16.68 5.15 8.46
N PRO A 307 17.54 5.14 7.42
CA PRO A 307 17.31 4.26 6.28
C PRO A 307 17.42 2.81 6.73
N GLN A 308 16.47 1.96 6.32
CA GLN A 308 16.46 0.54 6.70
C GLN A 308 16.28 -0.32 5.48
N LYS A 309 16.99 -1.44 5.39
CA LYS A 309 16.71 -2.42 4.35
C LYS A 309 15.49 -3.23 4.78
N ALA A 310 14.48 -3.26 3.94
CA ALA A 310 13.33 -4.14 4.12
C ALA A 310 13.11 -4.96 2.86
N LYS A 311 12.77 -6.23 3.07
CA LYS A 311 12.27 -7.05 1.99
C LYS A 311 10.86 -6.56 1.64
N VAL A 312 10.71 -6.05 0.43
CA VAL A 312 9.40 -5.67 -0.11
C VAL A 312 9.00 -6.67 -1.18
N GLU A 313 7.72 -7.05 -1.19
CA GLU A 313 7.16 -7.94 -2.19
C GLU A 313 5.96 -7.28 -2.87
N LYS A 314 5.85 -7.44 -4.19
CA LYS A 314 4.71 -7.00 -5.00
C LYS A 314 4.26 -8.13 -5.90
N LEU A 315 2.94 -8.31 -5.95
CA LEU A 315 2.31 -9.28 -6.83
C LEU A 315 1.85 -8.59 -8.10
N ALA A 316 1.93 -9.30 -9.22
CA ALA A 316 1.30 -8.89 -10.47
C ALA A 316 0.73 -10.11 -11.19
N LYS A 317 -0.21 -9.86 -12.10
CA LYS A 317 -0.94 -10.90 -12.82
C LYS A 317 -1.01 -10.61 -14.31
N ALA A 318 -0.86 -11.66 -15.12
CA ALA A 318 -1.27 -11.64 -16.52
C ALA A 318 -2.31 -12.73 -16.77
N ASP A 319 -3.38 -12.40 -17.48
CA ASP A 319 -4.38 -13.38 -17.93
C ASP A 319 -4.62 -13.26 -19.44
N TRP A 320 -5.05 -14.35 -20.05
CA TRP A 320 -5.35 -14.38 -21.47
C TRP A 320 -6.50 -15.32 -21.77
N LYS A 321 -7.28 -14.93 -22.79
CA LYS A 321 -8.30 -15.81 -23.37
C LYS A 321 -8.28 -15.77 -24.88
N VAL A 322 -8.67 -16.87 -25.49
CA VAL A 322 -8.89 -16.97 -26.93
C VAL A 322 -10.07 -16.06 -27.31
N GLY A 323 -9.78 -14.95 -27.99
CA GLY A 323 -10.81 -14.09 -28.61
C GLY A 323 -11.20 -12.79 -27.90
N VAL A 324 -10.52 -12.34 -26.84
CA VAL A 324 -10.83 -11.06 -26.14
C VAL A 324 -9.85 -9.93 -26.45
N VAL A 325 -10.37 -8.71 -26.66
CA VAL A 325 -9.60 -7.47 -26.82
C VAL A 325 -8.99 -7.02 -25.47
N PRO A 326 -7.71 -6.60 -25.40
CA PRO A 326 -7.06 -6.26 -24.14
C PRO A 326 -7.71 -5.06 -23.42
N THR A 327 -7.92 -5.19 -22.10
CA THR A 327 -8.41 -4.11 -21.22
C THR A 327 -7.35 -3.82 -20.16
N THR A 328 -7.09 -2.54 -19.90
CA THR A 328 -6.20 -2.06 -18.82
C THR A 328 -7.07 -1.47 -17.72
N THR A 329 -6.91 -1.90 -16.47
CA THR A 329 -7.58 -1.27 -15.32
C THR A 329 -6.63 -0.24 -14.71
N THR A 330 -6.69 1.00 -15.19
CA THR A 330 -6.05 2.15 -14.52
C THR A 330 -7.06 2.77 -13.57
N THR A 331 -6.75 2.88 -12.28
CA THR A 331 -7.52 3.71 -11.35
C THR A 331 -7.43 5.17 -11.80
N THR A 332 -8.39 5.61 -12.60
CA THR A 332 -8.47 6.98 -13.12
C THR A 332 -9.37 7.80 -12.20
N ALA A 333 -8.83 8.87 -11.63
CA ALA A 333 -9.64 9.89 -10.97
C ALA A 333 -10.58 10.55 -11.98
N THR A 334 -11.88 10.40 -11.79
CA THR A 334 -12.91 11.01 -12.64
C THR A 334 -12.83 12.53 -12.54
N THR A 335 -12.26 13.18 -13.56
CA THR A 335 -12.51 14.60 -13.86
C THR A 335 -13.59 14.66 -14.93
N THR A 336 -14.82 14.93 -14.52
CA THR A 336 -15.96 15.15 -15.41
C THR A 336 -15.70 16.41 -16.23
N THR A 337 -15.34 16.27 -17.50
CA THR A 337 -15.37 17.37 -18.47
C THR A 337 -16.64 17.23 -19.29
N THR A 338 -17.59 18.12 -19.07
CA THR A 338 -18.84 18.23 -19.82
C THR A 338 -18.55 18.87 -21.18
N THR A 339 -18.65 18.09 -22.26
CA THR A 339 -18.60 18.62 -23.62
C THR A 339 -20.03 18.83 -24.12
N THR A 340 -20.45 20.10 -24.20
CA THR A 340 -21.66 20.54 -24.88
C THR A 340 -21.50 20.33 -26.39
N THR A 341 -22.38 19.54 -27.01
CA THR A 341 -22.54 19.53 -28.47
C THR A 341 -24.01 19.77 -28.81
N ALA A 342 -24.25 20.82 -29.59
CA ALA A 342 -25.56 21.26 -30.07
C ALA A 342 -26.14 20.27 -31.10
N PRO A 343 -27.47 20.09 -31.18
CA PRO A 343 -28.08 19.14 -32.10
C PRO A 343 -28.35 19.75 -33.48
N GLU A 344 -27.98 19.02 -34.54
CA GLU A 344 -28.39 19.30 -35.92
C GLU A 344 -29.85 18.89 -36.17
N THR A 345 -30.47 19.73 -36.98
CA THR A 345 -31.86 19.75 -37.42
C THR A 345 -32.19 18.60 -38.37
N THR A 346 -33.24 17.84 -38.09
CA THR A 346 -34.10 17.25 -39.14
C THR A 346 -35.56 17.29 -38.69
N THR A 347 -36.38 18.03 -39.45
CA THR A 347 -37.85 17.98 -39.41
C THR A 347 -38.29 17.01 -40.52
N PRO A 348 -39.41 16.29 -40.36
CA PRO A 348 -40.63 16.79 -41.01
C PRO A 348 -41.96 16.53 -40.26
N ALA A 349 -42.86 17.50 -40.42
CA ALA A 349 -44.34 17.46 -40.31
C ALA A 349 -44.95 17.09 -38.93
N THR A 350 -45.92 17.81 -38.36
CA THR A 350 -47.21 18.20 -38.95
C THR A 350 -47.93 19.30 -38.14
N SER A 351 -48.66 20.14 -38.88
CA SER A 351 -49.81 21.01 -38.59
C SER A 351 -50.57 20.98 -37.23
N THR A 352 -50.85 22.20 -36.74
CA THR A 352 -52.06 22.73 -36.04
C THR A 352 -52.45 22.32 -34.60
N THR A 353 -52.32 23.31 -33.70
CA THR A 353 -52.95 23.65 -32.40
C THR A 353 -54.51 23.67 -32.41
N PRO A 354 -55.29 23.86 -31.29
CA PRO A 354 -55.19 23.59 -29.82
C PRO A 354 -56.40 22.80 -29.21
N ALA A 355 -56.32 22.34 -27.94
CA ALA A 355 -57.39 22.49 -26.90
C ALA A 355 -57.06 21.80 -25.54
N ASN A 356 -57.67 22.33 -24.47
CA ASN A 356 -57.51 22.07 -23.01
C ASN A 356 -58.38 20.87 -22.50
N PRO A 357 -58.55 20.56 -21.18
CA PRO A 357 -57.98 19.41 -20.46
C PRO A 357 -58.99 18.34 -19.93
N ALA A 358 -58.54 17.08 -19.80
CA ALA A 358 -58.98 15.94 -18.90
C ALA A 358 -60.49 15.55 -18.82
N PRO A 359 -60.91 14.39 -18.25
CA PRO A 359 -60.20 13.18 -17.79
C PRO A 359 -60.79 11.84 -18.34
N GLY A 360 -60.06 10.72 -18.15
CA GLY A 360 -60.67 9.39 -17.95
C GLY A 360 -60.31 8.28 -18.94
N GLY A 361 -59.47 7.34 -18.47
CA GLY A 361 -59.63 5.90 -18.63
C GLY A 361 -59.22 5.23 -19.95
N GLY A 362 -58.23 4.33 -19.86
CA GLY A 362 -58.17 3.14 -20.71
C GLY A 362 -56.81 2.84 -21.35
N GLU A 363 -56.09 1.88 -20.73
CA GLU A 363 -55.24 0.84 -21.34
C GLU A 363 -53.83 1.21 -21.89
N ASP A 364 -52.85 0.83 -21.06
CA ASP A 364 -51.60 0.13 -21.37
C ASP A 364 -50.54 0.73 -22.32
N ASP A 365 -49.54 1.41 -21.72
CA ASP A 365 -48.13 1.01 -21.91
C ASP A 365 -47.24 1.55 -20.77
N LEU A 366 -47.15 0.77 -19.68
CA LEU A 366 -46.09 0.89 -18.68
C LEU A 366 -45.11 -0.26 -18.90
N ALA A 367 -43.89 0.04 -19.36
CA ALA A 367 -42.76 -0.82 -19.11
C ALA A 367 -42.39 -0.71 -17.62
N SER A 368 -43.07 -1.52 -16.82
CA SER A 368 -42.63 -1.92 -15.49
C SER A 368 -41.36 -2.77 -15.63
N THR A 369 -40.22 -2.21 -15.20
CA THR A 369 -39.05 -2.99 -14.79
C THR A 369 -38.72 -2.68 -13.34
N GLY A 370 -39.74 -2.78 -12.48
CA GLY A 370 -39.54 -2.95 -11.04
C GLY A 370 -39.03 -4.36 -10.75
N ALA A 371 -37.72 -4.53 -10.63
CA ALA A 371 -37.13 -5.78 -10.16
C ALA A 371 -37.28 -5.90 -8.63
N SER A 372 -38.16 -6.82 -8.22
CA SER A 372 -38.45 -7.19 -6.84
C SER A 372 -37.22 -7.67 -6.06
N ILE A 373 -36.97 -7.03 -4.92
CA ILE A 373 -35.91 -7.33 -3.94
C ILE A 373 -36.28 -8.52 -3.01
N LEU A 374 -37.43 -9.16 -3.26
CA LEU A 374 -37.98 -10.21 -2.39
C LEU A 374 -37.41 -11.61 -2.67
N TRP A 375 -36.83 -11.86 -3.85
CA TRP A 375 -36.25 -13.17 -4.20
C TRP A 375 -34.79 -13.41 -3.75
N PRO A 376 -33.89 -12.41 -3.66
CA PRO A 376 -32.54 -12.62 -3.11
C PRO A 376 -32.55 -12.90 -1.60
N LEU A 377 -33.48 -12.31 -0.84
CA LEU A 377 -33.55 -12.48 0.61
C LEU A 377 -34.03 -13.89 1.02
N LEU A 378 -34.96 -14.49 0.27
CA LEU A 378 -35.39 -15.87 0.50
C LEU A 378 -34.30 -16.89 0.12
N GLY A 379 -33.54 -16.65 -0.95
CA GLY A 379 -32.39 -17.49 -1.33
C GLY A 379 -31.26 -17.46 -0.30
N GLY A 380 -30.97 -16.28 0.27
CA GLY A 380 -29.95 -16.11 1.30
C GLY A 380 -30.27 -16.85 2.61
N LEU A 381 -31.54 -16.84 3.04
CA LEU A 381 -31.98 -17.51 4.27
C LEU A 381 -31.98 -19.05 4.14
N VAL A 382 -32.27 -19.59 2.95
CA VAL A 382 -32.18 -21.04 2.68
C VAL A 382 -30.72 -21.54 2.72
N LEU A 383 -29.76 -20.77 2.20
CA LEU A 383 -28.34 -21.14 2.23
C LEU A 383 -27.74 -21.10 3.65
N VAL A 384 -28.13 -20.12 4.47
CA VAL A 384 -27.73 -20.08 5.89
C VAL A 384 -28.35 -21.23 6.67
N GLY A 385 -29.63 -21.56 6.42
CA GLY A 385 -30.30 -22.71 7.05
C GLY A 385 -29.63 -24.05 6.71
N ALA A 386 -29.29 -24.27 5.43
CA ALA A 386 -28.59 -25.48 4.98
C ALA A 386 -27.18 -25.60 5.59
N GLY A 387 -26.45 -24.49 5.70
CA GLY A 387 -25.12 -24.44 6.32
C GLY A 387 -25.13 -24.79 7.81
N VAL A 388 -26.11 -24.27 8.57
CA VAL A 388 -26.27 -24.58 9.99
C VAL A 388 -26.69 -26.05 10.19
N GLY A 389 -27.59 -26.56 9.34
CA GLY A 389 -28.02 -27.97 9.39
C GLY A 389 -26.87 -28.96 9.15
N ALA A 390 -26.01 -28.70 8.16
CA ALA A 390 -24.85 -29.54 7.86
C ALA A 390 -23.83 -29.56 9.02
N LEU A 391 -23.58 -28.41 9.66
CA LEU A 391 -22.72 -28.30 10.83
C LEU A 391 -23.26 -29.10 12.03
N PHE A 392 -24.58 -29.13 12.23
CA PHE A 392 -25.18 -29.87 13.33
C PHE A 392 -25.11 -31.40 13.12
N VAL A 393 -25.29 -31.88 11.88
CA VAL A 393 -25.18 -33.31 11.54
C VAL A 393 -23.74 -33.82 11.67
N VAL A 394 -22.75 -33.03 11.22
CA VAL A 394 -21.32 -33.38 11.37
C VAL A 394 -20.91 -33.42 12.84
N ARG A 395 -21.46 -32.53 13.66
CA ARG A 395 -21.15 -32.49 15.10
C ARG A 395 -21.81 -33.65 15.86
N ARG A 396 -22.99 -34.10 15.45
CA ARG A 396 -23.67 -35.26 16.05
C ARG A 396 -22.97 -36.59 15.71
N ASN A 397 -22.43 -36.73 14.50
CA ASN A 397 -21.69 -37.95 14.11
C ASN A 397 -20.31 -38.07 14.76
N LYS A 398 -19.74 -36.97 15.30
CA LYS A 398 -18.50 -37.00 16.09
C LYS A 398 -18.71 -37.23 17.59
N ALA A 399 -19.95 -37.13 18.08
CA ALA A 399 -20.29 -37.34 19.48
C ALA A 399 -20.90 -38.72 19.77
N GLY A 400 -21.03 -39.57 18.75
CA GLY A 400 -21.58 -40.93 18.84
C GLY A 400 -20.65 -42.03 18.31
N ALA A 401 -19.34 -41.75 18.20
CA ALA A 401 -18.29 -42.72 17.88
C ALA A 401 -17.31 -42.81 19.05
#